data_AF-A0A661F5D2-F1
#
_entry.id   AF-A0A661F5D2-F1
#
_cell.length_a   1.000
_cell.length_b   1.000
_cell.length_c   1.000
_cell.angle_alpha   90.00
_cell.angle_beta   90.00
_cell.angle_gamma   90.00
#
_symmetry.space_group_name_H-M   'P 1'
#
loop_
_entity.id
_entity.type
_entity.pdbx_description
1 polymer ?
#
loop_
_entity_poly.entity_id
_entity_poly.type
_entity_poly.pdbx_seq_one_letter_code
_entity_poly.pdbx_strand_id
1 'polypeptide(L)'
;MRSAGFKPLKTRGRLTLGLKQKAMLLRLGVSRQQYQNLESKGNPRLNTLELIAEGLKRELIWNNLMSLVAVLLANPLIFYLLTN
;
A
#
# COMPACT_ATOMS: atom_id res chain seq x y z
N MET A 1 26.74 -17.50 6.58
CA MET A 1 26.74 -16.02 6.65
C MET A 1 25.31 -15.53 6.87
N ARG A 2 24.98 -15.01 8.06
CA ARG A 2 23.69 -14.39 8.34
C ARG A 2 23.73 -12.96 7.81
N SER A 3 23.17 -12.73 6.62
CA SER A 3 23.07 -11.38 6.05
C SER A 3 22.18 -10.52 6.94
N ALA A 4 22.74 -9.43 7.45
CA ALA A 4 22.04 -8.42 8.21
C ALA A 4 20.76 -7.93 7.48
N GLY A 5 19.63 -8.01 8.16
CA GLY A 5 18.58 -6.97 8.12
C GLY A 5 17.92 -6.56 6.81
N PHE A 6 17.96 -7.34 5.72
CA PHE A 6 17.21 -6.98 4.51
C PHE A 6 15.73 -7.36 4.64
N LYS A 7 14.98 -6.61 5.46
CA LYS A 7 13.51 -6.71 5.50
C LYS A 7 13.01 -6.47 4.06
N PRO A 8 12.41 -7.47 3.38
CA PRO A 8 12.21 -7.39 1.94
C PRO A 8 11.26 -6.24 1.57
N LEU A 9 11.45 -5.62 0.40
CA LEU A 9 10.70 -4.44 -0.08
C LEU A 9 9.18 -4.59 0.07
N LYS A 10 8.67 -5.81 -0.13
CA LYS A 10 7.26 -6.23 0.03
C LYS A 10 6.75 -6.04 1.48
N THR A 11 7.59 -6.31 2.47
CA THR A 11 7.26 -6.07 3.88
C THR A 11 7.36 -4.58 4.23
N ARG A 12 8.31 -3.85 3.63
CA ARG A 12 8.44 -2.40 3.85
C ARG A 12 7.23 -1.64 3.32
N GLY A 13 6.76 -1.94 2.11
CA GLY A 13 5.65 -1.24 1.45
C GLY A 13 4.30 -1.33 2.18
N ARG A 14 3.92 -2.50 2.71
CA ARG A 14 2.67 -2.58 3.51
C ARG A 14 2.80 -1.85 4.84
N LEU A 15 3.99 -1.89 5.47
CA LEU A 15 4.22 -1.28 6.78
C LEU A 15 4.22 0.26 6.68
N THR A 16 4.77 0.82 5.61
CA THR A 16 4.70 2.27 5.33
C THR A 16 3.27 2.76 5.13
N LEU A 17 2.37 1.89 4.67
CA LEU A 17 0.95 2.18 4.49
C LEU A 17 0.09 1.76 5.70
N GLY A 18 0.70 1.29 6.79
CA GLY A 18 -0.03 0.83 7.98
C GLY A 18 -0.86 -0.44 7.77
N LEU A 19 -0.64 -1.17 6.67
CA LEU A 19 -1.43 -2.34 6.29
C LEU A 19 -1.00 -3.62 7.04
N LYS A 20 -2.00 -4.29 7.62
CA LYS A 20 -1.86 -5.64 8.18
C LYS A 20 -1.91 -6.67 7.04
N GLN A 21 -1.18 -7.78 7.17
CA GLN A 21 -1.20 -8.88 6.19
C GLN A 21 -2.62 -9.39 5.85
N LYS A 22 -3.53 -9.40 6.83
CA LYS A 22 -4.92 -9.83 6.61
C LYS A 22 -5.73 -8.86 5.72
N ALA A 23 -5.32 -7.61 5.61
CA ALA A 23 -5.98 -6.60 4.80
C ALA A 23 -5.57 -6.69 3.31
N MET A 24 -4.50 -7.43 2.99
CA MET A 24 -3.94 -7.48 1.63
C MET A 24 -4.91 -8.07 0.61
N LEU A 25 -5.84 -8.92 1.04
CA LEU A 25 -6.87 -9.46 0.14
C LEU A 25 -7.83 -8.36 -0.31
N LEU A 26 -8.36 -7.59 0.64
CA LEU A 26 -9.32 -6.53 0.36
C LEU A 26 -8.68 -5.33 -0.33
N ARG A 27 -7.43 -5.01 0.00
CA ARG A 27 -6.73 -3.83 -0.54
C ARG A 27 -6.01 -4.12 -1.85
N LEU A 28 -5.43 -5.31 -2.01
CA LEU A 28 -4.56 -5.64 -3.15
C LEU A 28 -4.97 -6.90 -3.91
N GLY A 29 -6.05 -7.58 -3.54
CA GLY A 29 -6.47 -8.83 -4.19
C GLY A 29 -5.59 -10.05 -3.89
N VAL A 30 -4.71 -9.98 -2.88
CA VAL A 30 -3.78 -11.08 -2.54
C VAL A 30 -4.15 -11.69 -1.20
N SER A 31 -4.42 -13.00 -1.16
CA SER A 31 -4.74 -13.69 0.09
C SER A 31 -3.59 -13.61 1.11
N ARG A 32 -3.91 -13.72 2.40
CA ARG A 32 -2.91 -13.72 3.47
C ARG A 32 -1.85 -14.81 3.27
N GLN A 33 -2.26 -16.02 2.91
CA GLN A 33 -1.37 -17.17 2.70
C GLN A 33 -0.40 -16.90 1.54
N GLN A 34 -0.93 -16.40 0.41
CA GLN A 34 -0.11 -15.98 -0.73
C GLN A 34 0.87 -14.90 -0.29
N TYR A 35 0.40 -13.83 0.37
CA TYR A 35 1.25 -12.74 0.82
C TYR A 35 2.36 -13.21 1.79
N GLN A 36 2.03 -14.11 2.72
CA GLN A 36 2.98 -14.67 3.67
C GLN A 36 4.04 -15.53 2.96
N ASN A 37 3.68 -16.27 1.92
CA ASN A 37 4.62 -16.99 1.07
C ASN A 37 5.58 -16.04 0.32
N LEU A 38 5.13 -14.83 -0.03
CA LEU A 38 5.98 -13.82 -0.67
C LEU A 38 6.97 -13.21 0.32
N GLU A 39 6.56 -12.99 1.57
CA GLU A 39 7.44 -12.49 2.62
C GLU A 39 8.46 -13.55 3.06
N SER A 40 8.12 -14.84 2.99
CA SER A 40 8.97 -15.94 3.46
C SER A 40 9.92 -16.51 2.40
N LYS A 41 9.53 -16.59 1.13
CA LYS A 41 10.32 -17.29 0.09
C LYS A 41 11.34 -16.43 -0.66
N GLY A 42 11.46 -15.13 -0.37
CA GLY A 42 12.47 -14.24 -0.95
C GLY A 42 12.27 -13.89 -2.44
N ASN A 43 12.00 -14.89 -3.29
CA ASN A 43 11.93 -14.78 -4.74
C ASN A 43 10.55 -15.19 -5.32
N PRO A 44 9.53 -14.33 -5.18
CA PRO A 44 8.27 -14.51 -5.87
C PRO A 44 8.39 -14.25 -7.38
N ARG A 45 7.47 -14.81 -8.16
CA ARG A 45 7.39 -14.59 -9.60
C ARG A 45 7.11 -13.10 -9.91
N LEU A 46 7.62 -12.63 -11.05
CA LEU A 46 7.53 -11.23 -11.49
C LEU A 46 6.08 -10.70 -11.49
N ASN A 47 5.13 -11.43 -12.08
CA ASN A 47 3.72 -11.03 -12.12
C ASN A 47 3.12 -10.81 -10.71
N THR A 48 3.58 -11.55 -9.70
CA THR A 48 3.10 -11.36 -8.32
C THR A 48 3.69 -10.12 -7.67
N LEU A 49 4.91 -9.73 -8.05
CA LEU A 49 5.51 -8.47 -7.62
C LEU A 49 4.82 -7.28 -8.28
N GLU A 50 4.50 -7.37 -9.57
CA GLU A 50 3.78 -6.34 -10.32
C GLU A 50 2.39 -6.07 -9.71
N LEU A 51 1.59 -7.12 -9.49
CA LEU A 51 0.26 -6.98 -8.87
C LEU A 51 0.31 -6.30 -7.50
N ILE A 52 1.33 -6.61 -6.69
CA ILE A 52 1.49 -5.99 -5.37
C ILE A 52 2.00 -4.56 -5.49
N ALA A 53 2.93 -4.28 -6.39
CA ALA A 53 3.42 -2.92 -6.63
C ALA A 53 2.30 -2.01 -7.11
N GLU A 54 1.46 -2.48 -8.05
CA GLU A 54 0.28 -1.76 -8.50
C GLU A 54 -0.74 -1.54 -7.38
N GLY A 55 -1.03 -2.59 -6.60
CA GLY A 55 -1.93 -2.49 -5.45
C GLY A 55 -1.44 -1.47 -4.42
N LEU A 56 -0.16 -1.53 -4.03
CA LEU A 56 0.44 -0.59 -3.08
C LEU A 56 0.45 0.85 -3.61
N LYS A 57 0.70 1.03 -4.92
CA LYS A 57 0.64 2.35 -5.57
C LYS A 57 -0.77 2.93 -5.51
N ARG A 58 -1.80 2.14 -5.83
CA ARG A 58 -3.20 2.56 -5.75
C ARG A 58 -3.59 2.95 -4.34
N GLU A 59 -3.18 2.16 -3.35
CA GLU A 59 -3.47 2.44 -1.94
C GLU A 59 -2.82 3.74 -1.46
N LEU A 60 -1.56 4.00 -1.88
CA LEU A 60 -0.88 5.27 -1.58
C LEU A 60 -1.63 6.46 -2.17
N ILE A 61 -2.04 6.38 -3.44
CA ILE A 61 -2.82 7.43 -4.10
C ILE A 61 -4.15 7.63 -3.38
N TRP A 62 -4.85 6.57 -3.01
CA TRP A 62 -6.11 6.65 -2.30
C TRP A 62 -5.96 7.37 -0.95
N ASN A 63 -4.96 7.00 -0.14
CA ASN A 63 -4.71 7.66 1.14
C ASN A 63 -4.42 9.16 0.97
N ASN A 64 -3.68 9.54 -0.06
CA ASN A 64 -3.40 10.95 -0.37
C ASN A 64 -4.65 11.71 -0.85
N LEU A 65 -5.49 11.08 -1.67
CA LEU A 65 -6.76 11.69 -2.08
C LEU A 65 -7.70 11.88 -0.88
N MET A 66 -7.80 10.89 -0.01
CA MET A 66 -8.65 10.97 1.18
C MET A 66 -8.17 12.05 2.15
N SER A 67 -6.86 12.26 2.29
CA SER A 67 -6.35 13.36 3.11
C SER A 67 -6.64 14.73 2.51
N LEU A 68 -6.53 14.88 1.19
CA LEU A 68 -6.93 16.11 0.49
C LEU A 68 -8.42 16.40 0.64
N VAL A 69 -9.27 15.38 0.47
CA VAL A 69 -10.72 15.51 0.69
C VAL A 69 -11.02 15.94 2.13
N ALA A 70 -10.33 15.37 3.12
CA ALA A 70 -10.52 15.77 4.51
C ALA A 70 -10.16 17.26 4.74
N VAL A 71 -9.07 17.75 4.15
CA VAL A 71 -8.68 19.17 4.21
C VAL A 71 -9.73 20.06 3.54
N LEU A 72 -10.24 19.65 2.38
CA LEU A 72 -11.27 20.37 1.63
C LEU A 72 -12.56 20.50 2.44
N LEU A 73 -12.99 19.41 3.09
CA LEU A 73 -14.21 19.38 3.91
C LEU A 73 -14.03 20.14 5.23
N ALA A 74 -12.81 20.18 5.78
CA ALA A 74 -12.50 20.92 6.99
C ALA A 74 -12.40 22.44 6.77
N ASN A 75 -12.26 22.90 5.52
CA ASN A 75 -12.16 24.32 5.19
C ASN A 75 -13.02 24.69 3.97
N PRO A 76 -14.26 25.18 4.19
CA PRO A 76 -15.18 25.51 3.10
C PRO A 76 -14.66 26.64 2.20
N LEU A 77 -13.80 27.54 2.70
CA LEU A 77 -13.22 28.60 1.87
C LEU A 77 -12.27 28.04 0.80
N ILE A 78 -11.50 27.00 1.11
CA ILE A 78 -10.63 26.32 0.14
C ILE A 78 -11.46 25.67 -0.97
N PHE A 79 -12.62 25.09 -0.63
CA PHE A 79 -13.53 24.53 -1.62
C PHE A 79 -14.05 25.58 -2.61
N TYR A 80 -14.47 26.74 -2.13
CA TYR A 80 -14.95 27.84 -2.97
C TYR A 80 -13.87 28.41 -3.91
N LEU A 81 -12.62 28.47 -3.46
CA LEU A 81 -11.49 28.95 -4.27
C LEU A 81 -11.08 27.99 -5.40
N LEU A 82 -11.42 26.70 -5.27
CA LEU A 82 -11.07 25.67 -6.26
C LEU A 82 -12.20 25.35 -7.25
N THR A 83 -13.37 25.94 -7.07
CA THR A 83 -14.59 25.66 -7.86
C THR A 83 -15.09 26.86 -8.67
N ASN A 84 -14.39 28.00 -8.62
CA ASN A 84 -14.56 29.18 -9.48
C ASN A 84 -13.29 29.40 -10.31
#